data_AF-A0AAQ3PPX1-F1
#
_entry.id   AF-A0AAQ3PPX1-F1
#
_cell.length_a   1.000
_cell.length_b   1.000
_cell.length_c   1.000
_cell.angle_alpha   90.00
_cell.angle_beta   90.00
_cell.angle_gamma   90.00
#
_symmetry.space_group_name_H-M   'P 1'
#
loop_
_entity.id
_entity.type
_entity.pdbx_description
1 polymer ?
#
loop_
_entity_poly.entity_id
_entity_poly.type
_entity_poly.pdbx_seq_one_letter_code
_entity_poly.pdbx_strand_id
1 'polypeptide(L)'
;MADVGYGEATAVRFALPVRTGDDGDTAAEGSAPGEVRVAAVAPAFATHSFGMNQRVVELGVGRVALDVGVYEAEVAAPPTPGITPPGYYLWFVVHAGVPSSAAWVRMRPLGPAT
;
A
#
# COMPACT_ATOMS: atom_id res chain seq x y z
N MET A 1 4.65 11.77 4.65
CA MET A 1 5.19 10.57 5.32
C MET A 1 4.22 10.22 6.44
N ALA A 2 3.80 8.96 6.52
CA ALA A 2 2.79 8.50 7.49
C ALA A 2 3.42 7.56 8.52
N ASP A 3 2.86 7.54 9.73
CA ASP A 3 3.24 6.64 10.82
C ASP A 3 2.06 5.72 11.13
N VAL A 4 2.29 4.40 11.11
CA VAL A 4 1.24 3.39 11.26
C VAL A 4 1.63 2.40 12.36
N GLY A 5 0.68 2.08 13.23
CA GLY A 5 0.83 1.10 14.30
C GLY A 5 0.52 -0.33 13.84
N TYR A 6 0.96 -1.31 14.61
CA TYR A 6 0.62 -2.72 14.34
C TYR A 6 -0.88 -2.97 14.54
N GLY A 7 -1.49 -3.68 13.59
CA GLY A 7 -2.93 -3.98 13.59
C GLY A 7 -3.85 -2.77 13.34
N GLU A 8 -3.29 -1.59 13.08
CA GLU A 8 -4.05 -0.38 12.73
C GLU A 8 -4.58 -0.48 11.29
N ALA A 9 -5.83 -0.05 11.06
CA ALA A 9 -6.35 0.17 9.71
C ALA A 9 -6.05 1.62 9.28
N THR A 10 -5.50 1.78 8.08
CA THR A 10 -5.15 3.10 7.52
C THR A 10 -5.75 3.27 6.13
N ALA A 11 -6.23 4.47 5.82
CA ALA A 11 -6.79 4.80 4.52
C ALA A 11 -5.67 5.11 3.51
N VAL A 12 -5.65 4.40 2.39
CA VAL A 12 -4.73 4.63 1.28
C VAL A 12 -5.52 5.15 0.09
N ARG A 13 -5.22 6.38 -0.32
CA ARG A 13 -5.83 7.04 -1.49
C ARG A 13 -4.98 6.84 -2.74
N PHE A 14 -5.63 6.51 -3.84
CA PHE A 14 -4.99 6.39 -5.15
C PHE A 14 -5.93 6.85 -6.25
N ALA A 15 -5.37 7.24 -7.40
CA ALA A 15 -6.15 7.63 -8.57
C ALA A 15 -5.96 6.59 -9.66
N LEU A 16 -7.06 6.27 -10.36
CA LEU A 16 -7.01 5.51 -11.60
C LEU A 16 -7.28 6.43 -12.78
N PRO A 17 -6.73 6.12 -13.97
CA PRO A 17 -7.01 6.92 -15.16
C PRO A 17 -8.51 6.98 -15.43
N VAL A 18 -9.03 8.19 -15.62
CA VAL A 18 -10.37 8.38 -16.17
C VAL A 18 -10.23 8.43 -17.69
N ARG A 19 -10.92 7.53 -18.39
CA ARG A 19 -10.95 7.54 -19.85
C ARG A 19 -12.13 8.38 -20.31
N THR A 20 -11.87 9.39 -21.13
CA THR A 20 -12.90 10.11 -21.88
C THR A 20 -13.06 9.40 -23.22
N GLY A 21 -14.27 8.93 -23.52
CA GLY A 21 -14.60 8.38 -24.83
C GLY A 21 -14.69 9.48 -25.89
N ASP A 22 -14.61 9.09 -27.16
CA ASP A 22 -14.76 10.02 -28.30
C ASP A 22 -16.13 10.73 -28.30
N ASP A 23 -17.13 10.11 -27.66
CA ASP A 23 -18.48 10.66 -27.45
C ASP A 23 -18.58 11.66 -26.28
N GLY A 24 -17.47 11.95 -25.60
CA GLY A 24 -17.39 12.87 -24.45
C GLY A 24 -17.83 12.27 -23.10
N ASP A 25 -18.26 11.01 -23.06
CA ASP A 25 -18.55 10.30 -21.81
C ASP A 25 -17.25 10.01 -21.05
N THR A 26 -17.26 10.14 -19.72
CA THR A 26 -16.08 9.92 -18.87
C THR A 26 -16.32 8.73 -17.97
N ALA A 27 -15.61 7.63 -18.24
CA ALA A 27 -15.63 6.44 -17.41
C ALA A 27 -14.35 6.39 -16.58
N ALA A 28 -14.49 6.40 -15.25
CA ALA A 28 -13.40 6.00 -14.39
C ALA A 28 -13.07 4.53 -14.66
N GLU A 29 -11.79 4.19 -14.79
CA GLU A 29 -11.39 2.79 -14.81
C GLU A 29 -11.83 2.15 -13.48
N GLY A 30 -12.77 1.21 -13.55
CA GLY A 30 -13.30 0.53 -12.39
C GLY A 30 -12.30 -0.50 -11.86
N SER A 31 -12.35 -0.75 -10.56
CA SER A 31 -11.60 -1.84 -9.93
C SER A 31 -12.56 -2.95 -9.52
N ALA A 32 -12.37 -4.15 -10.05
CA ALA A 32 -13.06 -5.33 -9.58
C ALA A 32 -12.56 -5.72 -8.16
N PRO A 33 -13.38 -6.37 -7.33
CA PRO A 33 -12.93 -6.92 -6.05
C PRO A 33 -11.71 -7.84 -6.24
N GLY A 34 -10.62 -7.56 -5.52
CA GLY A 34 -9.37 -8.32 -5.61
C GLY A 34 -8.36 -7.83 -6.66
N GLU A 35 -8.68 -6.76 -7.40
CA GLU A 35 -7.78 -6.15 -8.40
C GLU A 35 -6.81 -5.12 -7.79
N VAL A 36 -7.15 -4.58 -6.62
CA VAL A 36 -6.30 -3.68 -5.83
C VAL A 36 -5.60 -4.46 -4.73
N ARG A 37 -4.27 -4.40 -4.72
CA ARG A 37 -3.41 -4.92 -3.66
C ARG A 37 -2.55 -3.81 -3.11
N VAL A 38 -2.13 -3.95 -1.86
CA VAL A 38 -1.14 -3.04 -1.27
C VAL A 38 0.04 -3.85 -0.76
N ALA A 39 1.25 -3.45 -1.15
CA ALA A 39 2.48 -4.12 -0.76
C ALA A 39 3.40 -3.16 -0.01
N ALA A 40 3.86 -3.58 1.18
CA ALA A 40 4.90 -2.91 1.94
C ALA A 40 6.27 -3.54 1.63
N VAL A 41 7.22 -2.72 1.20
CA VAL A 41 8.57 -3.15 0.84
C VAL A 41 9.59 -2.50 1.77
N ALA A 42 10.39 -3.31 2.45
CA ALA A 42 11.57 -2.83 3.16
C ALA A 42 12.71 -2.65 2.14
N PRO A 43 13.26 -1.43 1.98
CA PRO A 43 14.38 -1.20 1.08
C PRO A 43 15.64 -1.89 1.61
N ALA A 44 16.28 -2.67 0.74
CA ALA A 44 17.49 -3.40 1.10
C ALA A 44 18.72 -2.49 1.12
N PHE A 45 19.67 -2.79 1.99
CA PHE A 45 21.07 -2.40 1.78
C PHE A 45 21.80 -3.62 1.20
N ALA A 46 22.37 -3.47 0.01
CA ALA A 46 22.95 -4.58 -0.73
C ALA A 46 24.47 -4.45 -0.88
N THR A 47 25.20 -5.51 -0.56
CA THR A 47 26.64 -5.63 -0.81
C THR A 47 27.00 -7.09 -1.05
N HIS A 48 28.03 -7.38 -1.85
CA HIS A 48 28.48 -8.75 -2.14
C HIS A 48 27.34 -9.66 -2.62
N SER A 49 26.44 -9.12 -3.46
CA SER A 49 25.23 -9.80 -3.94
C SER A 49 24.24 -10.23 -2.85
N PHE A 50 24.34 -9.66 -1.65
CA PHE A 50 23.45 -9.94 -0.52
C PHE A 50 22.66 -8.69 -0.14
N GLY A 51 21.32 -8.76 -0.31
CA GLY A 51 20.37 -7.72 0.07
C GLY A 51 19.90 -7.91 1.50
N MET A 52 20.50 -7.18 2.44
CA MET A 52 20.10 -7.27 3.85
C MET A 52 18.75 -6.58 4.09
N ASN A 53 17.94 -7.22 4.92
CA ASN A 53 16.64 -6.75 5.39
C ASN A 53 15.49 -6.72 4.36
N GLN A 54 15.73 -6.99 3.08
CA GLN A 54 14.67 -6.93 2.07
C GLN A 54 13.48 -7.80 2.47
N ARG A 55 12.29 -7.20 2.51
CA ARG A 55 11.02 -7.85 2.81
C ARG A 55 9.96 -7.27 1.90
N VAL A 56 9.09 -8.13 1.37
CA VAL A 56 7.86 -7.71 0.68
C VAL A 56 6.71 -8.36 1.43
N VAL A 57 5.78 -7.54 1.91
CA VAL A 57 4.61 -7.97 2.68
C VAL A 57 3.38 -7.44 1.98
N GLU A 58 2.52 -8.35 1.52
CA GLU A 58 1.18 -7.98 1.05
C GLU A 58 0.32 -7.64 2.26
N LEU A 59 -0.32 -6.46 2.23
CA LEU A 59 -1.17 -5.96 3.30
C LEU A 59 -2.62 -6.33 3.05
N GLY A 60 -3.40 -6.48 4.13
CA GLY A 60 -4.82 -6.76 4.02
C GLY A 60 -5.55 -5.54 3.47
N VAL A 61 -6.23 -5.68 2.33
CA VAL A 61 -7.09 -4.65 1.76
C VAL A 61 -8.54 -4.97 2.11
N GLY A 62 -9.18 -4.06 2.83
CA GLY A 62 -10.58 -4.12 3.23
C GLY A 62 -11.48 -3.45 2.19
N ARG A 63 -12.36 -2.56 2.65
CA ARG A 63 -13.28 -1.83 1.78
C ARG A 63 -12.52 -0.88 0.86
N VAL A 64 -12.89 -0.84 -0.42
CA VAL A 64 -12.49 0.20 -1.36
C VAL A 64 -13.71 1.08 -1.63
N ALA A 65 -13.65 2.34 -1.21
CA ALA A 65 -14.65 3.34 -1.56
C ALA A 65 -14.29 3.99 -2.90
N LEU A 66 -15.29 4.15 -3.76
CA LEU A 66 -15.13 4.76 -5.07
C LEU A 66 -15.65 6.20 -5.06
N ASP A 67 -14.81 7.10 -5.55
CA ASP A 67 -15.21 8.38 -6.14
C ASP A 67 -14.70 8.39 -7.60
N VAL A 68 -15.26 9.24 -8.45
CA VAL A 68 -14.93 9.24 -9.89
C VAL A 68 -13.44 9.56 -10.08
N GLY A 69 -12.65 8.54 -10.44
CA GLY A 69 -11.20 8.64 -10.69
C GLY A 69 -10.33 8.64 -9.42
N VAL A 70 -10.91 8.70 -8.23
CA VAL A 70 -10.18 8.67 -6.94
C VAL A 70 -10.77 7.61 -6.03
N TYR A 71 -9.90 6.75 -5.53
CA TYR A 71 -10.27 5.58 -4.75
C TYR A 71 -9.62 5.66 -3.38
N GLU A 72 -10.32 5.16 -2.37
CA GLU A 72 -9.80 5.04 -1.01
C GLU A 72 -9.93 3.59 -0.56
N ALA A 73 -8.80 2.93 -0.31
CA ALA A 73 -8.75 1.59 0.24
C ALA A 73 -8.45 1.64 1.74
N GLU A 74 -9.23 0.91 2.53
CA GLU A 74 -8.88 0.60 3.91
C GLU A 74 -7.81 -0.49 3.91
N VAL A 75 -6.64 -0.21 4.49
CA VAL A 75 -5.49 -1.13 4.50
C VAL A 75 -5.13 -1.48 5.94
N ALA A 76 -5.17 -2.76 6.26
CA ALA A 76 -4.76 -3.29 7.55
C ALA A 76 -3.23 -3.38 7.59
N ALA A 77 -2.64 -2.65 8.55
CA ALA A 77 -1.24 -2.77 8.87
C ALA A 77 -0.91 -4.19 9.39
N PRO A 78 0.36 -4.63 9.27
CA PRO A 78 0.79 -5.92 9.80
C PRO A 78 0.41 -6.05 11.28
N PRO A 79 -0.04 -7.24 11.74
CA PRO A 79 -0.51 -7.40 13.11
C PRO A 79 0.62 -7.42 14.14
N THR A 80 1.86 -7.76 13.74
CA THR A 80 2.99 -7.89 14.66
C THR A 80 4.33 -7.45 14.03
N PRO A 81 5.30 -7.04 14.86
CA PRO A 81 6.66 -6.69 14.40
C PRO A 81 7.43 -7.87 13.82
N GLY A 82 7.01 -9.12 14.07
CA GLY A 82 7.67 -10.30 13.49
C GLY A 82 7.51 -10.38 11.97
N ILE A 83 6.38 -9.91 11.44
CA ILE A 83 6.12 -9.84 9.99
C ILE A 83 6.81 -8.62 9.39
N THR A 84 6.77 -7.51 10.12
CA THR A 84 7.20 -6.20 9.61
C THR A 84 7.87 -5.42 10.73
N PRO A 85 9.18 -5.65 10.97
CA PRO A 85 9.92 -4.96 12.03
C PRO A 85 9.78 -3.43 11.97
N PRO A 86 9.87 -2.72 13.11
CA PRO A 86 9.74 -1.26 13.11
C PRO A 86 10.76 -0.61 12.17
N GLY A 87 10.34 0.42 11.43
CA GLY A 87 11.19 1.05 10.43
C GLY A 87 10.42 1.64 9.27
N TYR A 88 11.14 2.03 8.22
CA TYR A 88 10.56 2.67 7.04
C TYR A 88 10.32 1.67 5.92
N TYR A 89 9.15 1.76 5.32
CA TYR A 89 8.68 0.92 4.25
C TYR A 89 8.18 1.79 3.10
N LEU A 90 8.37 1.28 1.89
CA LEU A 90 7.74 1.79 0.68
C LEU A 90 6.42 1.04 0.50
N TRP A 91 5.30 1.75 0.54
CA TRP A 91 4.00 1.18 0.25
C TRP A 91 3.62 1.46 -1.19
N PHE A 92 3.24 0.41 -1.90
CA PHE A 92 2.75 0.46 -3.28
C PHE A 92 1.29 0.04 -3.32
N VAL A 93 0.47 0.80 -4.05
CA VAL A 93 -0.81 0.30 -4.53
C VAL A 93 -0.55 -0.41 -5.85
N VAL A 94 -1.04 -1.63 -6.00
CA VAL A 94 -0.94 -2.40 -7.25
C VAL A 94 -2.35 -2.59 -7.79
N HIS A 95 -2.59 -2.08 -8.98
CA HIS A 95 -3.86 -2.22 -9.69
C HIS A 95 -3.63 -2.97 -11.00
N ALA A 96 -4.34 -4.07 -11.22
CA ALA A 96 -4.21 -4.91 -12.43
C ALA A 96 -2.74 -5.29 -12.75
N GLY A 97 -1.92 -5.51 -11.71
CA GLY A 97 -0.49 -5.85 -11.84
C GLY A 97 0.45 -4.65 -12.07
N VAL A 98 -0.08 -3.43 -12.17
CA VAL A 98 0.71 -2.20 -12.33
C VAL A 98 0.90 -1.54 -10.96
N PRO A 99 2.15 -1.40 -10.47
CA PRO A 99 2.42 -0.71 -9.22
C PRO A 99 2.37 0.82 -9.39
N SER A 100 1.88 1.51 -8.37
CA SER A 100 1.96 2.95 -8.23
C SER A 100 3.40 3.42 -7.98
N SER A 101 3.61 4.74 -7.93
CA SER A 101 4.76 5.26 -7.18
C SER A 101 4.60 4.95 -5.69
N ALA A 102 5.71 4.70 -4.99
CA ALA A 102 5.65 4.37 -3.57
C ALA A 102 5.50 5.59 -2.67
N ALA A 103 4.80 5.38 -1.56
CA ALA A 103 4.78 6.29 -0.43
C ALA A 103 5.64 5.75 0.72
N TRP A 104 6.40 6.63 1.38
CA TRP A 104 7.12 6.28 2.61
C TRP A 104 6.17 6.22 3.81
N VAL A 105 6.14 5.05 4.44
CA VAL A 105 5.37 4.77 5.66
C VAL A 105 6.32 4.24 6.73
N ARG A 106 6.21 4.76 7.94
CA ARG A 106 6.96 4.29 9.11
C ARG A 106 6.08 3.37 9.94
N MET A 107 6.54 2.13 10.13
CA MET A 107 5.98 1.24 11.14
C MET A 107 6.50 1.66 12.51
N ARG A 108 5.59 2.06 13.39
CA ARG A 108 5.92 2.51 14.75
C ARG A 108 6.40 1.33 15.59
N PRO A 109 7.46 1.48 16.42
CA PRO A 109 7.77 0.50 17.43
C PRO A 109 6.58 0.28 18.37
N LEU A 110 6.41 -0.95 18.86
CA LEU A 110 5.58 -1.16 20.05
C LEU A 110 6.22 -0.37 21.20
N GLY A 111 5.40 0.19 22.10
CA GLY A 111 5.89 0.83 23.31
C GLY A 111 6.78 -0.11 24.14
N PRO A 112 7.51 0.39 25.15
CA PRO A 112 8.28 -0.48 26.04
C PRO A 112 7.34 -1.56 26.59
N ALA A 113 7.82 -2.81 26.59
CA ALA A 113 7.10 -3.91 27.23
C ALA A 113 6.92 -3.55 28.71
N THR A 114 5.69 -3.25 29.11
CA THR A 114 5.29 -3.08 30.51
C THR A 114 5.22 -4.43 31.20
#